data_AF-A0A315AE43-F1
#
_entry.id   AF-A0A315AE43-F1
#
_cell.length_a   1.000
_cell.length_b   1.000
_cell.length_c   1.000
_cell.angle_alpha   90.00
_cell.angle_beta   90.00
_cell.angle_gamma   90.00
#
_symmetry.space_group_name_H-M   'P 1'
#
loop_
_entity.id
_entity.type
_entity.pdbx_description
1 polymer ?
#
loop_
_entity_poly.entity_id
_entity_poly.type
_entity_poly.pdbx_seq_one_letter_code
_entity_poly.pdbx_strand_id
1 'polypeptide(L)' 'MHRNRRAASTKSSSTTFITEDDMVHICQCGFEAETIVCWSDENVGRRLYVCCREKYCGGCGWKAWKDPKMSE' A
#
# COMPACT_ATOMS: atom_id res chain seq x y z
N MET A 1 47.66 -20.80 22.62
CA MET A 1 47.34 -19.80 21.58
C MET A 1 45.82 -19.72 21.45
N HIS A 2 45.18 -18.70 22.02
CA HIS A 2 43.72 -18.52 21.92
C HIS A 2 43.44 -17.18 21.24
N ARG A 3 42.95 -17.22 19.99
CA ARG A 3 42.55 -16.04 19.23
C ARG A 3 41.15 -15.61 19.69
N ASN A 4 41.08 -14.55 20.48
CA ASN A 4 39.82 -13.87 20.79
C ASN A 4 39.33 -13.11 19.55
N ARG A 5 38.44 -13.73 18.77
CA ARG A 5 37.76 -13.09 17.65
C ARG A 5 36.60 -12.27 18.20
N ARG A 6 36.80 -10.96 18.43
CA ARG A 6 35.70 -10.05 18.74
C ARG A 6 34.85 -9.90 17.48
N ALA A 7 33.61 -10.42 17.52
CA ALA A 7 32.62 -10.12 16.51
C ALA A 7 32.26 -8.63 16.63
N ALA A 8 32.52 -7.86 15.57
CA ALA A 8 31.96 -6.53 15.44
C ALA A 8 30.46 -6.70 15.19
N SER A 9 29.62 -6.32 16.16
CA SER A 9 28.19 -6.13 15.92
C SER A 9 28.02 -4.95 14.99
N THR A 10 28.02 -5.22 13.68
CA THR A 10 27.40 -4.34 12.70
C THR A 10 25.92 -4.29 13.04
N LYS A 11 25.48 -3.22 13.71
CA LYS A 11 24.07 -2.83 13.69
C LYS A 11 23.75 -2.52 12.23
N SER A 12 23.28 -3.52 11.50
CA SER A 12 22.66 -3.32 10.19
C SER A 12 21.35 -2.59 10.47
N SER A 13 21.41 -1.27 10.49
CA SER A 13 20.22 -0.43 10.54
C SER A 13 19.63 -0.44 9.13
N SER A 14 18.91 -1.52 8.81
CA SER A 14 18.16 -1.60 7.58
C SER A 14 16.98 -0.65 7.69
N THR A 15 17.16 0.58 7.20
CA THR A 15 16.05 1.52 7.00
C THR A 15 15.18 0.92 5.90
N THR A 16 14.10 0.24 6.27
CA THR A 16 13.03 -0.07 5.31
C THR A 16 12.41 1.26 4.93
N PHE A 17 12.70 1.73 3.72
CA PHE A 17 12.00 2.86 3.13
C PHE A 17 10.56 2.42 2.92
N ILE A 18 9.70 2.65 3.93
CA ILE A 18 8.28 2.41 3.78
C ILE A 18 7.80 3.47 2.79
N THR A 19 7.48 3.06 1.57
CA THR A 19 6.87 3.96 0.60
C THR A 19 5.41 4.14 0.98
N GLU A 20 4.79 5.26 0.62
CA GLU A 20 3.36 5.47 0.87
C GLU A 20 2.50 4.37 0.19
N ASP A 21 3.03 3.74 -0.86
CA ASP A 21 2.43 2.61 -1.57
C ASP A 21 2.36 1.34 -0.69
N ASP A 22 3.24 1.21 0.31
CA ASP A 22 3.30 0.08 1.26
C ASP A 22 2.32 0.23 2.44
N MET A 23 1.63 1.37 2.57
CA MET A 23 0.68 1.58 3.67
C MET A 23 -0.66 0.89 3.39
N VAL A 24 -1.06 0.02 4.32
CA VAL A 24 -2.35 -0.69 4.27
C VAL A 24 -3.50 0.31 4.42
N HIS A 25 -4.42 0.30 3.45
CA HIS A 25 -5.62 1.14 3.49
C HIS A 25 -6.81 0.32 3.98
N ILE A 26 -7.52 0.81 5.00
CA ILE A 26 -8.66 0.12 5.62
C ILE A 26 -9.95 0.83 5.24
N CYS A 27 -10.91 0.07 4.70
CA CYS A 27 -12.24 0.58 4.39
C CYS A 27 -13.11 0.72 5.66
N GLN A 28 -14.29 1.34 5.56
CA GLN A 28 -15.19 1.52 6.71
C GLN A 28 -15.78 0.21 7.28
N CYS A 29 -15.66 -0.91 6.55
CA CYS A 29 -16.02 -2.22 7.08
C CYS A 29 -14.94 -2.81 8.02
N GLY A 30 -13.77 -2.17 8.14
CA GLY A 30 -12.64 -2.67 8.92
C GLY A 30 -11.76 -3.70 8.20
N PHE A 31 -11.91 -3.84 6.88
CA PHE A 31 -11.11 -4.74 6.05
C PHE A 31 -10.12 -3.97 5.18
N GLU A 32 -9.01 -4.62 4.84
CA GLU A 32 -8.06 -4.13 3.84
C GLU A 32 -8.75 -3.87 2.51
N ALA A 33 -8.47 -2.69 1.96
CA ALA A 33 -8.99 -2.25 0.68
C ALA A 33 -8.23 -2.93 -0.47
N GLU A 34 -8.97 -3.25 -1.53
CA GLU A 34 -8.42 -3.81 -2.75
C GLU A 34 -8.00 -2.68 -3.71
N THR A 35 -6.90 -2.86 -4.45
CA THR A 35 -6.48 -1.90 -5.47
C THR A 35 -7.08 -2.30 -6.82
N ILE A 36 -7.78 -1.37 -7.48
CA ILE A 36 -8.33 -1.55 -8.83
C ILE A 36 -7.83 -0.45 -9.78
N VAL A 37 -7.92 -0.70 -11.09
CA VAL A 37 -7.61 0.28 -12.14
C VAL A 37 -8.90 0.93 -12.63
N CYS A 38 -8.90 2.26 -12.73
CA CYS A 38 -9.99 3.04 -13.30
C CYS A 38 -9.91 3.06 -14.82
N TRP A 39 -11.07 2.94 -15.47
CA TRP A 39 -11.21 2.92 -16.93
C TRP A 39 -12.15 4.01 -17.45
N SER A 40 -12.45 5.05 -16.65
CA SER A 40 -13.19 6.21 -17.14
C SER A 40 -12.28 7.10 -18.00
N ASP A 41 -12.86 7.77 -19.00
CA ASP A 41 -12.10 8.58 -19.97
C ASP A 41 -11.15 9.58 -19.30
N GLU A 42 -11.60 10.25 -18.23
CA GLU A 42 -10.80 11.22 -17.48
C GLU A 42 -9.72 10.61 -16.57
N ASN A 43 -9.81 9.31 -16.24
CA ASN A 43 -8.96 8.68 -15.22
C ASN A 43 -8.40 7.33 -15.69
N VAL A 44 -8.32 7.11 -16.99
CA VAL A 44 -7.84 5.84 -17.56
C VAL A 44 -6.46 5.49 -16.98
N GLY A 45 -6.34 4.27 -16.46
CA GLY A 45 -5.10 3.77 -15.88
C GLY A 45 -4.83 4.21 -14.44
N ARG A 46 -5.57 5.17 -13.88
CA ARG A 46 -5.38 5.59 -12.46
C ARG A 46 -5.90 4.53 -11.50
N ARG A 47 -5.15 4.24 -10.44
CA ARG A 47 -5.52 3.24 -9.44
C ARG A 47 -6.35 3.83 -8.31
N LEU A 48 -7.24 3.01 -7.78
CA LEU A 48 -8.14 3.29 -6.66
C LEU A 48 -7.99 2.21 -5.59
N TYR A 49 -8.08 2.60 -4.32
CA TYR A 49 -8.42 1.68 -3.24
C TYR A 49 -9.94 1.61 -3.12
N VAL A 50 -10.50 0.39 -3.06
CA VAL A 50 -11.94 0.15 -2.91
C VAL A 50 -12.24 -0.88 -1.83
N CYS A 51 -13.45 -0.85 -1.29
CA CYS A 51 -13.89 -1.87 -0.34
C CYS A 51 -13.88 -3.26 -1.02
N CYS A 52 -13.11 -4.20 -0.49
CA CYS A 52 -13.01 -5.57 -1.02
C CYS A 52 -14.33 -6.35 -1.04
N ARG A 53 -15.37 -5.83 -0.37
CA ARG A 53 -16.71 -6.42 -0.35
C ARG A 53 -17.60 -6.01 -1.53
N GLU A 54 -17.23 -4.97 -2.29
CA GLU A 54 -18.01 -4.50 -3.45
C GLU A 54 -18.27 -5.60 -4.48
N LYS A 55 -17.32 -6.51 -4.67
CA LYS A 55 -17.46 -7.66 -5.57
C LYS A 55 -18.51 -8.70 -5.15
N TYR A 56 -19.01 -8.64 -3.92
CA TYR A 56 -20.00 -9.57 -3.38
C TYR A 56 -21.40 -8.93 -3.26
N CYS A 57 -21.71 -7.92 -4.09
CA CYS A 57 -22.98 -7.18 -4.07
C CYS A 57 -23.28 -6.50 -2.72
N GLY A 58 -22.25 -6.07 -2.00
CA GLY A 58 -22.36 -5.36 -0.72
C GLY A 58 -21.13 -4.49 -0.45
N GLY A 59 -20.96 -3.97 0.76
CA GLY A 59 -19.80 -3.15 1.14
C GLY A 59 -20.17 -1.71 1.49
N CYS A 60 -19.20 -0.96 2.01
CA CYS A 60 -19.43 0.39 2.53
C CYS A 60 -19.37 1.49 1.46
N GLY A 61 -19.02 1.17 0.21
CA GLY A 61 -18.83 2.17 -0.84
C GLY A 61 -17.61 3.07 -0.65
N TRP A 62 -16.74 2.76 0.32
CA TRP A 62 -15.51 3.51 0.54
C TRP A 62 -14.55 3.34 -0.63
N LYS A 63 -14.01 4.46 -1.09
CA LYS A 63 -13.07 4.55 -2.21
C LYS A 63 -12.09 5.70 -1.98
N ALA A 64 -10.84 5.52 -2.37
CA ALA A 64 -9.81 6.54 -2.35
C ALA A 64 -8.91 6.42 -3.58
N TRP A 65 -8.42 7.53 -4.10
CA TRP A 65 -7.44 7.50 -5.19
C TRP A 65 -6.09 7.07 -4.65
N LYS A 66 -5.46 6.09 -5.29
CA LYS A 66 -4.08 5.68 -5.01
C LYS A 66 -3.11 6.59 -5.72
N ASP A 67 -3.32 6.79 -7.02
CA ASP A 67 -2.48 7.67 -7.81
C ASP A 67 -3.02 9.12 -7.76
N PRO A 68 -2.17 10.14 -7.63
CA PRO A 68 -2.59 11.53 -7.70
C PRO A 68 -3.26 11.84 -9.04
N LYS A 69 -4.04 12.92 -9.09
CA LYS A 69 -4.47 13.46 -10.39
C LYS A 69 -3.22 13.88 -11.15
N MET A 70 -3.06 13.39 -12.38
CA MET A 70 -2.06 13.97 -13.27
C MET A 70 -2.51 15.42 -13.52
N SER A 71 -1.68 16.37 -13.12
CA SER A 71 -1.85 17.77 -13.53
C SER A 71 -1.46 17.89 -15.01
N GLU A 72 -2.32 18.52 -15.81
CA GLU A 72 -2.01 18.91 -17.20
C GLU A 72 -0.86 19.93 -17.28
#